data_AF-A0A9X1DNJ2-F1
#
_entry.id   AF-A0A9X1DNJ2-F1
#
_cell.length_a   1.000
_cell.length_b   1.000
_cell.length_c   1.000
_cell.angle_alpha   90.00
_cell.angle_beta   90.00
_cell.angle_gamma   90.00
#
_symmetry.space_group_name_H-M   'P 1'
#
loop_
_entity.id
_entity.type
_entity.pdbx_description
1 polymer ?
#
loop_
_entity_poly.entity_id
_entity_poly.type
_entity_poly.pdbx_seq_one_letter_code
_entity_poly.pdbx_strand_id
1 'polypeptide(L)'
;MDVKTLLLQQWASCLDEEDWFPPLEKVLEDITLEQAIWKPADGAMNSIWELVCHLLFYEKRFLMRFLGETANEPQAENNDSTFRLPAETLENWKETKQEYFYVHRELGKILAKSEHEDLYRQVPGEDNSLVLELKSLAMHDAYHIGQIVFLSKMQGAWAAKRSF
;
A
#
# COMPACT_ATOMS: atom_id res chain seq x y z
N MET A 1 12.37 22.92 -0.77
CA MET A 1 11.43 21.91 -0.21
C MET A 1 12.19 21.13 0.82
N ASP A 2 11.69 21.05 2.05
CA ASP A 2 12.29 20.22 3.09
C ASP A 2 11.91 18.74 2.90
N VAL A 3 12.58 17.86 3.65
CA VAL A 3 12.43 16.40 3.53
C VAL A 3 11.02 15.92 3.88
N LYS A 4 10.37 16.53 4.89
CA LYS A 4 8.99 16.15 5.27
C LYS A 4 8.03 16.52 4.16
N THR A 5 8.14 17.74 3.62
CA THR A 5 7.28 18.18 2.50
C THR A 5 7.45 17.29 1.26
N LEU A 6 8.70 16.94 0.91
CA LEU A 6 8.97 16.05 -0.22
C LEU A 6 8.34 14.67 -0.02
N LEU A 7 8.51 14.09 1.17
CA LEU A 7 8.00 12.76 1.45
C LEU A 7 6.47 12.72 1.56
N LEU A 8 5.83 13.79 2.07
CA LEU A 8 4.37 13.90 2.07
C LEU A 8 3.79 13.91 0.65
N GLN A 9 4.43 14.60 -0.30
CA GLN A 9 4.03 14.59 -1.70
C GLN A 9 4.18 13.19 -2.31
N GLN A 10 5.32 12.54 -2.05
CA GLN A 10 5.53 11.17 -2.53
C GLN A 10 4.51 10.19 -1.92
N TRP A 11 4.18 10.34 -0.63
CA TRP A 11 3.18 9.51 0.05
C TRP A 11 1.79 9.70 -0.55
N ALA A 12 1.35 10.95 -0.76
CA ALA A 12 0.07 11.25 -1.42
C ALA A 12 -0.03 10.63 -2.83
N SER A 13 1.07 10.62 -3.59
CA SER A 13 1.11 10.01 -4.93
C SER A 13 0.83 8.48 -4.93
N CYS A 14 1.06 7.81 -3.80
CA CYS A 14 0.80 6.37 -3.67
C CYS A 14 -0.69 6.05 -3.52
N LEU A 15 -1.52 6.97 -3.02
CA LEU A 15 -2.91 6.68 -2.70
C LEU A 15 -3.93 7.56 -3.43
N ASP A 16 -3.82 8.88 -3.37
CA ASP A 16 -4.89 9.80 -3.75
C ASP A 16 -4.50 10.94 -4.70
N GLU A 17 -3.20 11.22 -4.88
CA GLU A 17 -2.72 12.22 -5.84
C GLU A 17 -2.10 11.61 -7.11
N GLU A 18 -2.37 12.21 -8.25
CA GLU A 18 -1.81 11.80 -9.54
C GLU A 18 -0.36 12.26 -9.70
N ASP A 19 0.53 11.34 -10.09
CA ASP A 19 1.92 11.65 -10.46
C ASP A 19 2.38 10.76 -11.64
N TRP A 20 3.69 10.50 -11.78
CA TRP A 20 4.30 9.62 -12.77
C TRP A 20 3.69 8.21 -12.83
N PHE A 21 2.93 7.80 -11.81
CA PHE A 21 2.08 6.60 -11.77
C PHE A 21 0.71 6.95 -11.16
N PRO A 22 -0.36 6.16 -11.42
CA PRO A 22 -1.70 6.49 -10.93
C PRO A 22 -1.84 6.18 -9.43
N PRO A 23 -2.61 7.00 -8.69
CA PRO A 23 -2.88 6.78 -7.28
C PRO A 23 -3.67 5.50 -7.07
N LEU A 24 -3.32 4.68 -6.07
CA LEU A 24 -3.91 3.36 -5.91
C LEU A 24 -5.43 3.39 -5.74
N GLU A 25 -5.99 4.40 -5.06
CA GLU A 25 -7.43 4.51 -4.86
C GLU A 25 -8.19 4.59 -6.21
N LYS A 26 -7.67 5.39 -7.14
CA LYS A 26 -8.21 5.49 -8.51
C LYS A 26 -8.00 4.21 -9.31
N VAL A 27 -6.90 3.49 -9.07
CA VAL A 27 -6.65 2.19 -9.71
C VAL A 27 -7.68 1.13 -9.28
N LEU A 28 -8.10 1.18 -8.02
CA LEU A 28 -8.96 0.17 -7.41
C LEU A 28 -10.46 0.51 -7.40
N GLU A 29 -10.85 1.70 -7.87
CA GLU A 29 -12.22 2.23 -7.80
C GLU A 29 -13.25 1.24 -8.38
N ASP A 30 -13.04 0.83 -9.64
CA ASP A 30 -13.98 0.00 -10.40
C ASP A 30 -13.58 -1.50 -10.49
N ILE A 31 -12.57 -1.93 -9.73
CA ILE A 31 -12.13 -3.33 -9.75
C ILE A 31 -13.18 -4.23 -9.06
N THR A 32 -13.79 -5.13 -9.83
CA THR A 32 -14.76 -6.11 -9.34
C THR A 32 -14.07 -7.21 -8.52
N LEU A 33 -14.85 -7.99 -7.75
CA LEU A 33 -14.30 -9.12 -7.00
C LEU A 33 -13.64 -10.14 -7.93
N GLU A 34 -14.27 -10.45 -9.06
CA GLU A 34 -13.76 -11.40 -10.05
C GLU A 34 -12.40 -10.93 -10.60
N GLN A 35 -12.26 -9.62 -10.85
CA GLN A 35 -10.99 -9.04 -11.31
C GLN A 35 -9.93 -8.99 -10.21
N ALA A 36 -10.36 -8.81 -8.96
CA ALA A 36 -9.48 -8.73 -7.80
C ALA A 36 -8.81 -10.08 -7.48
N ILE A 37 -9.55 -11.19 -7.60
CA ILE A 37 -9.04 -12.56 -7.35
C ILE A 37 -8.38 -13.18 -8.58
N TRP A 38 -8.59 -12.61 -9.77
CA TRP A 38 -8.08 -13.17 -11.01
C TRP A 38 -6.55 -13.25 -11.02
N LYS A 39 -6.04 -14.37 -11.53
CA LYS A 39 -4.61 -14.59 -11.78
C LYS A 39 -4.37 -14.98 -13.23
N PRO A 40 -3.20 -14.62 -13.81
CA PRO A 40 -2.72 -15.19 -15.07
C PRO A 40 -2.64 -16.72 -15.02
N ALA A 41 -2.76 -17.36 -16.19
CA ALA A 41 -2.98 -18.80 -16.31
C ALA A 41 -1.86 -19.70 -15.76
N ASP A 42 -0.64 -19.18 -15.58
CA ASP A 42 0.47 -19.93 -14.98
C ASP A 42 0.46 -19.91 -13.45
N GLY A 43 -0.41 -19.11 -12.82
CA GLY A 43 -0.57 -19.01 -11.37
C GLY A 43 0.67 -18.50 -10.63
N ALA A 44 1.72 -18.11 -11.35
CA ALA A 44 2.99 -17.67 -10.78
C ALA A 44 2.95 -16.21 -10.31
N MET A 45 1.98 -15.44 -10.81
CA MET A 45 1.77 -14.05 -10.45
C MET A 45 0.70 -13.91 -9.36
N ASN A 46 0.90 -12.91 -8.50
CA ASN A 46 -0.11 -12.51 -7.52
C ASN A 46 -1.32 -11.85 -8.21
N SER A 47 -2.51 -12.01 -7.64
CA SER A 47 -3.71 -11.28 -8.06
C SER A 47 -3.66 -9.82 -7.58
N ILE A 48 -4.59 -8.98 -8.07
CA ILE A 48 -4.70 -7.59 -7.60
C ILE A 48 -4.95 -7.55 -6.08
N TRP A 49 -5.86 -8.39 -5.57
CA TRP A 49 -6.17 -8.41 -4.14
C TRP A 49 -4.98 -8.89 -3.31
N GLU A 50 -4.24 -9.89 -3.79
CA GLU A 50 -3.05 -10.39 -3.09
C GLU A 50 -1.98 -9.30 -2.96
N LEU A 51 -1.80 -8.49 -4.00
CA LEU A 51 -0.91 -7.32 -3.97
C LEU A 51 -1.40 -6.26 -2.96
N VAL A 52 -2.70 -5.99 -2.88
CA VAL A 52 -3.24 -5.05 -1.88
C VAL A 52 -3.07 -5.59 -0.45
N CYS A 53 -3.28 -6.89 -0.22
CA CYS A 53 -3.02 -7.52 1.07
C CYS A 53 -1.54 -7.42 1.46
N HIS A 54 -0.62 -7.56 0.49
CA HIS A 54 0.80 -7.40 0.71
C HIS A 54 1.16 -5.97 1.13
N LEU A 55 0.65 -4.95 0.44
CA LEU A 55 0.86 -3.55 0.82
C LEU A 55 0.31 -3.26 2.22
N LEU A 56 -0.94 -3.67 2.47
CA LEU A 56 -1.59 -3.54 3.78
C LEU A 56 -0.80 -4.22 4.88
N PHE A 57 -0.24 -5.41 4.66
CA PHE A 57 0.56 -6.12 5.65
C PHE A 57 1.72 -5.25 6.16
N TYR A 58 2.53 -4.69 5.25
CA TYR A 58 3.71 -3.93 5.62
C TYR A 58 3.37 -2.59 6.25
N GLU A 59 2.43 -1.84 5.68
CA GLU A 59 2.02 -0.56 6.25
C GLU A 59 1.34 -0.71 7.60
N LYS A 60 0.44 -1.70 7.77
CA LYS A 60 -0.25 -1.92 9.04
C LYS A 60 0.73 -2.33 10.13
N ARG A 61 1.68 -3.21 9.80
CA ARG A 61 2.75 -3.60 10.73
C ARG A 61 3.58 -2.39 11.14
N PHE A 62 4.00 -1.57 10.18
CA PHE A 62 4.77 -0.36 10.45
C PHE A 62 3.99 0.63 11.34
N LEU A 63 2.71 0.87 11.04
CA LEU A 63 1.83 1.73 11.84
C LEU A 63 1.72 1.23 13.28
N MET A 64 1.46 -0.07 13.48
CA MET A 64 1.30 -0.65 14.82
C MET A 64 2.60 -0.57 15.63
N ARG A 65 3.76 -0.78 14.99
CA ARG A 65 5.07 -0.61 15.61
C ARG A 65 5.33 0.83 16.02
N PHE A 66 5.02 1.78 15.14
CA PHE A 66 5.16 3.21 15.43
C PHE A 66 4.29 3.64 16.62
N LEU A 67 3.07 3.13 16.73
CA LEU A 67 2.15 3.42 17.83
C LEU A 67 2.47 2.63 19.13
N GLY A 68 3.37 1.65 19.07
CA GLY A 68 3.65 0.75 20.19
C GLY A 68 2.55 -0.28 20.47
N GLU A 69 1.64 -0.50 19.52
CA GLU A 69 0.47 -1.40 19.62
C GLU A 69 0.80 -2.80 19.08
N THR A 70 1.95 -3.36 19.45
CA THR A 70 2.51 -4.57 18.79
C THR A 70 1.86 -5.89 19.19
N ALA A 71 0.90 -5.88 20.14
CA ALA A 71 0.25 -7.10 20.62
C ALA A 71 -0.46 -7.91 19.52
N ASN A 72 -0.96 -7.22 18.49
CA ASN A 72 -1.66 -7.83 17.35
C ASN A 72 -0.99 -7.49 16.02
N GLU A 73 0.31 -7.17 16.01
CA GLU A 73 0.99 -6.81 14.75
C GLU A 73 0.92 -7.97 13.74
N PRO A 74 0.71 -7.70 12.44
CA PRO A 74 0.71 -8.74 11.41
C PRO A 74 2.00 -9.58 11.42
N GLN A 75 1.84 -10.90 11.33
CA GLN A 75 2.96 -11.86 11.29
C GLN A 75 2.95 -12.64 9.97
N ALA A 76 4.16 -12.86 9.43
CA ALA A 76 4.38 -13.68 8.25
C ALA A 76 5.71 -14.43 8.39
N GLU A 77 5.74 -15.69 7.95
CA GLU A 77 6.95 -16.54 8.00
C GLU A 77 7.99 -16.11 6.96
N ASN A 78 7.52 -15.56 5.84
CA ASN A 78 8.31 -15.10 4.71
C ASN A 78 7.50 -14.09 3.89
N ASN A 79 8.14 -13.51 2.88
CA ASN A 79 7.51 -12.57 1.95
C ASN A 79 6.27 -13.17 1.27
N ASP A 80 6.33 -14.42 0.82
CA ASP A 80 5.23 -15.06 0.08
C ASP A 80 3.96 -15.19 0.95
N SER A 81 4.13 -15.32 2.27
CA SER A 81 3.03 -15.43 3.23
C SER A 81 2.26 -14.13 3.48
N THR A 82 2.71 -13.00 2.89
CA THR A 82 2.05 -11.69 3.02
C THR A 82 1.00 -11.44 1.92
N PHE A 83 1.01 -12.24 0.86
CA PHE A 83 0.03 -12.18 -0.24
C PHE A 83 -1.26 -12.98 0.07
N ARG A 84 -1.55 -13.29 1.33
CA ARG A 84 -2.69 -14.15 1.69
C ARG A 84 -4.00 -13.36 1.71
N LEU A 85 -5.01 -13.91 1.04
CA LEU A 85 -6.36 -13.37 1.07
C LEU A 85 -7.15 -13.85 2.29
N PRO A 86 -8.09 -13.04 2.80
CA PRO A 86 -9.19 -13.55 3.62
C PRO A 86 -10.15 -14.39 2.75
N ALA A 87 -11.33 -14.76 3.28
CA ALA A 87 -12.34 -15.41 2.45
C ALA A 87 -12.71 -14.51 1.25
N GLU A 88 -12.80 -15.08 0.05
CA GLU A 88 -12.99 -14.36 -1.20
C GLU A 88 -14.44 -13.86 -1.38
N THR A 89 -14.81 -12.86 -0.58
CA THR A 89 -16.13 -12.22 -0.61
C THR A 89 -16.02 -10.77 -1.03
N LEU A 90 -17.09 -10.24 -1.64
CA LEU A 90 -17.14 -8.82 -2.02
C LEU A 90 -16.99 -7.90 -0.79
N GLU A 91 -17.47 -8.35 0.37
CA GLU A 91 -17.33 -7.59 1.62
C GLU A 91 -15.88 -7.52 2.06
N ASN A 92 -15.19 -8.66 2.14
CA ASN A 92 -13.78 -8.70 2.55
C ASN A 92 -12.88 -7.94 1.56
N TRP A 93 -13.21 -7.93 0.26
CA TRP A 93 -12.51 -7.10 -0.72
C TRP A 93 -12.66 -5.61 -0.40
N LYS A 94 -13.89 -5.15 -0.13
CA LYS A 94 -14.14 -3.76 0.27
C LYS A 94 -13.44 -3.41 1.57
N GLU A 95 -13.53 -4.26 2.58
CA GLU A 95 -12.86 -4.08 3.87
C GLU A 95 -11.35 -3.97 3.70
N THR A 96 -10.73 -4.85 2.90
CA THR A 96 -9.28 -4.81 2.64
C THR A 96 -8.87 -3.47 2.01
N LYS A 97 -9.61 -2.99 0.99
CA LYS A 97 -9.35 -1.68 0.38
C LYS A 97 -9.45 -0.54 1.40
N GLN A 98 -10.55 -0.51 2.16
CA GLN A 98 -10.79 0.54 3.14
C GLN A 98 -9.76 0.55 4.26
N GLU A 99 -9.33 -0.64 4.71
CA GLU A 99 -8.29 -0.77 5.72
C GLU A 99 -6.94 -0.25 5.19
N TYR A 100 -6.55 -0.62 3.97
CA TYR A 100 -5.33 -0.07 3.34
C TYR A 100 -5.40 1.45 3.24
N PHE A 101 -6.50 2.00 2.72
CA PHE A 101 -6.67 3.46 2.59
C PHE A 101 -6.61 4.17 3.94
N TYR A 102 -7.17 3.57 4.98
CA TYR A 102 -7.10 4.10 6.34
C TYR A 102 -5.67 4.12 6.87
N VAL A 103 -4.98 2.96 6.83
CA VAL A 103 -3.61 2.81 7.34
C VAL A 103 -2.66 3.77 6.64
N HIS A 104 -2.73 3.84 5.31
CA HIS A 104 -1.88 4.72 4.51
C HIS A 104 -2.09 6.19 4.89
N ARG A 105 -3.34 6.63 5.06
CA ARG A 105 -3.64 8.00 5.51
C ARG A 105 -3.18 8.28 6.94
N GLU A 106 -3.27 7.30 7.85
CA GLU A 106 -2.77 7.46 9.22
C GLU A 106 -1.24 7.63 9.25
N LEU A 107 -0.50 6.88 8.43
CA LEU A 107 0.94 7.08 8.27
C LEU A 107 1.29 8.47 7.73
N GLY A 108 0.53 8.95 6.74
CA GLY A 108 0.67 10.33 6.24
C GLY A 108 0.40 11.39 7.32
N LYS A 109 -0.61 11.18 8.16
CA LYS A 109 -0.92 12.07 9.31
C LYS A 109 0.19 12.06 10.35
N ILE A 110 0.77 10.89 10.64
CA ILE A 110 1.92 10.76 11.53
C ILE A 110 3.08 11.59 10.98
N LEU A 111 3.46 11.37 9.71
CA LEU A 111 4.54 12.11 9.06
C LEU A 111 4.31 13.63 9.10
N ALA A 112 3.08 14.08 8.80
CA ALA A 112 2.74 15.51 8.81
C ALA A 112 2.94 16.16 10.19
N LYS A 113 2.56 15.44 11.25
CA LYS A 113 2.64 15.89 12.65
C LYS A 113 4.02 15.69 13.29
N SER A 114 4.90 14.90 12.68
CA SER A 114 6.26 14.68 13.19
C SER A 114 7.08 15.97 13.19
N GLU A 115 7.75 16.21 14.31
CA GLU A 115 8.76 17.25 14.43
C GLU A 115 10.06 16.80 13.77
N HIS A 116 10.98 17.74 13.53
CA HIS A 116 12.22 17.46 12.81
C HIS A 116 13.01 16.28 13.41
N GLU A 117 13.10 16.20 14.75
CA GLU A 117 13.79 15.11 15.44
C GLU A 117 13.11 13.75 15.29
N ASP A 118 11.78 13.72 15.19
CA ASP A 118 11.02 12.48 15.04
C ASP A 118 11.29 11.83 13.67
N LEU A 119 11.50 12.64 12.62
CA LEU A 119 11.79 12.17 11.27
C LEU A 119 13.04 11.26 11.22
N TYR A 120 14.03 11.56 12.06
CA TYR A 120 15.32 10.86 12.10
C TYR A 120 15.43 9.88 13.27
N ARG A 121 14.38 9.76 14.10
CA ARG A 121 14.34 8.76 15.17
C ARG A 121 14.05 7.38 14.59
N GLN A 122 14.76 6.37 15.10
CA GLN A 122 14.51 4.97 14.77
C GLN A 122 13.11 4.56 15.22
N VAL A 123 12.38 3.86 14.34
CA VAL A 123 11.07 3.29 14.67
C VAL A 123 11.28 1.96 15.42
N PRO A 124 10.61 1.71 16.55
CA PRO A 124 10.74 0.44 17.27
C PRO A 124 10.46 -0.77 16.38
N GLY A 125 11.39 -1.73 16.35
CA GLY A 125 11.25 -2.95 15.54
C GLY A 125 11.62 -2.78 14.06
N GLU A 126 12.07 -1.59 13.65
CA GLU A 126 12.63 -1.32 12.33
C GLU A 126 14.11 -0.95 12.43
N ASP A 127 14.83 -1.11 11.32
CA ASP A 127 16.27 -0.85 11.25
C ASP A 127 16.60 0.63 10.95
N ASN A 128 15.63 1.41 10.44
CA ASN A 128 15.87 2.79 10.03
C ASN A 128 14.97 3.81 10.74
N SER A 129 15.25 5.08 10.46
CA SER A 129 14.45 6.21 10.91
C SER A 129 13.10 6.30 10.20
N LEU A 130 12.11 6.96 10.81
CA LEU A 130 10.77 7.20 10.24
C LEU A 130 10.82 7.64 8.77
N VAL A 131 11.68 8.61 8.44
CA VAL A 131 11.79 9.14 7.08
C VAL A 131 12.30 8.11 6.06
N LEU A 132 13.21 7.23 6.47
CA LEU A 132 13.80 6.22 5.59
C LEU A 132 12.84 5.05 5.39
N GLU A 133 12.10 4.67 6.43
CA GLU A 133 11.08 3.63 6.36
C GLU A 133 9.92 4.07 5.46
N LEU A 134 9.32 5.24 5.70
CA LEU A 134 8.23 5.74 4.85
C LEU A 134 8.65 5.99 3.40
N LYS A 135 9.89 6.46 3.17
CA LYS A 135 10.44 6.56 1.80
C LYS A 135 10.52 5.18 1.12
N SER A 136 10.90 4.16 1.88
CA SER A 136 11.04 2.80 1.33
C SER A 136 9.68 2.15 1.09
N LEU A 137 8.72 2.37 2.00
CA LEU A 137 7.32 1.97 1.81
C LEU A 137 6.69 2.65 0.59
N ALA A 138 6.85 3.96 0.41
CA ALA A 138 6.31 4.64 -0.77
C ALA A 138 6.88 4.10 -2.09
N MET A 139 8.17 3.75 -2.12
CA MET A 139 8.79 3.12 -3.29
C MET A 139 8.28 1.69 -3.53
N HIS A 140 8.00 0.96 -2.45
CA HIS A 140 7.42 -0.37 -2.48
C HIS A 140 5.97 -0.34 -2.99
N ASP A 141 5.17 0.62 -2.52
CA ASP A 141 3.82 0.89 -3.04
C ASP A 141 3.86 1.18 -4.53
N ALA A 142 4.68 2.14 -4.97
CA ALA A 142 4.80 2.49 -6.39
C ALA A 142 5.16 1.29 -7.27
N TYR A 143 6.05 0.41 -6.79
CA TYR A 143 6.40 -0.83 -7.48
C TYR A 143 5.19 -1.76 -7.65
N HIS A 144 4.41 -2.00 -6.60
CA HIS A 144 3.25 -2.88 -6.66
C HIS A 144 2.03 -2.23 -7.32
N ILE A 145 1.86 -0.92 -7.25
CA ILE A 145 0.87 -0.18 -8.03
C ILE A 145 1.10 -0.40 -9.52
N GLY A 146 2.36 -0.37 -9.97
CA GLY A 146 2.72 -0.73 -11.35
C GLY A 146 2.26 -2.14 -11.74
N GLN A 147 2.40 -3.12 -10.84
CA GLN A 147 1.92 -4.49 -11.05
C GLN A 147 0.39 -4.57 -11.08
N ILE A 148 -0.31 -3.88 -10.17
CA ILE A 148 -1.78 -3.82 -10.12
C ILE A 148 -2.33 -3.20 -11.40
N VAL A 149 -1.74 -2.10 -11.88
CA VAL A 149 -2.11 -1.47 -13.15
C VAL A 149 -1.87 -2.42 -14.31
N PHE A 150 -0.76 -3.16 -14.31
CA PHE A 150 -0.47 -4.15 -15.35
C PHE A 150 -1.52 -5.26 -15.40
N LEU A 151 -1.88 -5.84 -14.24
CA LEU A 151 -2.93 -6.85 -14.12
C LEU A 151 -4.31 -6.30 -14.53
N SER A 152 -4.60 -5.05 -14.17
CA SER A 152 -5.85 -4.38 -14.57
C SER A 152 -5.93 -4.21 -16.10
N LYS A 153 -4.81 -3.89 -16.76
CA LYS A 153 -4.72 -3.81 -18.22
C LYS A 153 -4.91 -5.17 -18.90
N MET A 154 -4.32 -6.24 -18.35
CA MET A 154 -4.48 -7.60 -18.90
C MET A 154 -5.96 -8.04 -18.95
N GLN A 155 -6.76 -7.53 -18.02
CA GLN A 155 -8.18 -7.84 -17.88
C GLN A 155 -9.10 -6.86 -18.62
N GLY A 156 -8.55 -5.81 -19.25
CA GLY A 156 -9.34 -4.72 -19.84
C GLY A 156 -10.11 -3.88 -18.82
N ALA A 157 -9.78 -4.00 -17.53
CA ALA A 157 -10.39 -3.24 -16.43
C ALA A 157 -9.83 -1.81 -16.38
N TRP A 158 -8.63 -1.60 -16.90
CA TRP A 158 -7.98 -0.28 -16.92
C TRP A 158 -8.49 0.59 -18.07
N ALA A 159 -8.83 1.84 -17.79
CA ALA A 159 -9.29 2.79 -18.79
C ALA A 159 -8.24 2.99 -19.91
N ALA A 160 -8.69 2.90 -21.17
CA ALA A 160 -7.82 3.07 -22.34
C ALA A 160 -7.23 4.49 -22.47
N LYS A 161 -7.84 5.48 -21.81
CA LYS A 161 -7.35 6.86 -21.71
C LYS A 161 -7.31 7.26 -20.24
N ARG A 162 -6.13 7.66 -19.76
CA ARG A 162 -5.92 8.22 -18.42
C ARG A 162 -6.11 9.73 -18.48
N SER A 163 -6.92 10.29 -17.58
CA SER A 163 -6.88 11.72 -17.27
C SER A 163 -5.84 11.94 -16.17
N PHE A 164 -4.82 12.72 -16.53
CA PHE A 164 -3.82 13.27 -15.61
C PHE A 164 -4.32 14.61 -15.07
#